data_AF-A0A834IY71-F1
#
_entry.id   AF-A0A834IY71-F1
#
_cell.length_a   1.000
_cell.length_b   1.000
_cell.length_c   1.000
_cell.angle_alpha   90.00
_cell.angle_beta   90.00
_cell.angle_gamma   90.00
#
_symmetry.space_group_name_H-M   'P 1'
#
loop_
_entity.id
_entity.type
_entity.pdbx_description
1 polymer ?
#
loop_
_entity_poly.entity_id
_entity_poly.type
_entity_poly.pdbx_seq_one_letter_code
_entity_poly.pdbx_strand_id
1 'polypeptide(L)'
;MYNIVIFYVTVFIFSICTAVNDYSYLINTTQCTIPNLPAFYHSWNNYTPSYPISCSSFEPVSYITVERDVVTLHIRTEVIQKQFGNSDDNTCCYSVISRHGSVDYPDVGYVFSSYCRSFKNSARLYDDTVVVLCHNSTEDTTNGYPSNFWYSNIHQVVRRTPNLVRKAELLKESSRKKPISVLIVVIDAVSRLNFIRTMPKTRDFVTQNGFHEFRGYNKIDDNTFPNAMAFFSGMNQNQSVDICQPWTLDGLNNCPLIWYDYRDLGYITAYAEDWSDIATFNYLKKGFKVPPTDYYFKPYMDSLRFLRTEIQDGMPFCAGPESQGDRMLNLAFDFAKNMKGLPSFGVFWMNTFSHNVITTPKTMDDKVKQLFQRLKSVGVLDESVVILISDHGIRFGEILNTTRGYYEVRLPMNYISLPHWFKERYPDETRNFLDNAKVLTSTYDMYMTLQDLLVLSGTDYKVKSSRACPKCKSIFAKIPNERSCSDAGISNKWCTCNLDLDMDK
;
A
#
# COMPACT_ATOMS: atom_id res chain seq x y z
N MET A 1 -92.53 -10.00 8.80
CA MET A 1 -91.38 -9.46 8.05
C MET A 1 -90.17 -9.50 8.96
N TYR A 2 -89.34 -10.53 8.84
CA TYR A 2 -88.06 -10.61 9.54
C TYR A 2 -86.98 -10.85 8.49
N ASN A 3 -86.06 -9.90 8.40
CA ASN A 3 -85.04 -9.76 7.38
C ASN A 3 -83.97 -10.86 7.49
N ILE A 4 -83.71 -11.51 6.36
CA ILE A 4 -82.58 -12.42 6.15
C ILE A 4 -81.35 -11.55 5.83
N VAL A 5 -80.34 -11.58 6.68
CA VAL A 5 -79.04 -10.93 6.44
C VAL A 5 -78.11 -11.97 5.80
N ILE A 6 -77.75 -11.73 4.54
CA ILE A 6 -76.77 -12.51 3.78
C ILE A 6 -75.38 -11.95 4.08
N PHE A 7 -74.50 -12.76 4.67
CA PHE A 7 -73.08 -12.43 4.83
C PHE A 7 -72.32 -12.76 3.54
N TYR A 8 -71.77 -11.73 2.89
CA TYR A 8 -70.80 -11.89 1.82
C TYR A 8 -69.42 -12.17 2.42
N VAL A 9 -68.85 -13.35 2.13
CA VAL A 9 -67.46 -13.67 2.47
C VAL A 9 -66.57 -13.16 1.34
N THR A 10 -65.86 -12.06 1.58
CA THR A 10 -64.81 -11.56 0.69
C THR A 10 -63.54 -12.37 0.92
N VAL A 11 -63.18 -13.23 -0.03
CA VAL A 11 -61.91 -13.96 -0.03
C VAL A 11 -60.80 -12.98 -0.44
N PHE A 12 -59.99 -12.54 0.52
CA PHE A 12 -58.75 -11.83 0.25
C PHE A 12 -57.70 -12.84 -0.23
N ILE A 13 -57.42 -12.84 -1.53
CA ILE A 13 -56.25 -13.51 -2.09
C ILE A 13 -55.03 -12.69 -1.67
N PHE A 14 -54.33 -13.14 -0.63
CA PHE A 14 -52.98 -12.66 -0.35
C PHE A 14 -52.06 -13.18 -1.46
N SER A 15 -51.75 -12.33 -2.43
CA SER A 15 -50.55 -12.52 -3.25
C SER A 15 -49.36 -12.42 -2.30
N ILE A 16 -48.77 -13.56 -1.96
CA ILE A 16 -47.44 -13.62 -1.37
C ILE A 16 -46.49 -13.13 -2.47
N CYS A 17 -46.22 -11.83 -2.46
CA CYS A 17 -45.14 -11.26 -3.25
C CYS A 17 -43.84 -11.70 -2.57
N THR A 18 -43.32 -12.86 -2.95
CA THR A 18 -41.94 -13.21 -2.64
C THR A 18 -41.07 -12.18 -3.34
N ALA A 19 -40.56 -11.20 -2.59
CA ALA A 19 -39.50 -10.34 -3.07
C ALA A 19 -38.28 -11.22 -3.33
N VAL A 20 -38.15 -11.71 -4.57
CA VAL A 20 -36.90 -12.27 -5.06
C VAL A 20 -35.96 -11.08 -5.12
N ASN A 21 -35.05 -10.98 -4.14
CA ASN A 21 -33.93 -10.05 -4.23
C ASN A 21 -33.08 -10.52 -5.43
N ASP A 22 -33.32 -9.94 -6.59
CA ASP A 22 -32.53 -10.19 -7.79
C ASP A 22 -31.18 -9.46 -7.62
N TYR A 23 -30.29 -10.07 -6.83
CA TYR A 23 -28.95 -9.53 -6.67
C TYR A 23 -28.22 -9.64 -8.02
N SER A 24 -27.84 -8.50 -8.60
CA SER A 24 -26.78 -8.52 -9.61
C SER A 24 -25.50 -9.13 -9.01
N TYR A 25 -24.66 -9.76 -9.83
CA TYR A 25 -23.47 -10.48 -9.38
C TYR A 25 -22.18 -9.83 -9.87
N LEU A 26 -21.13 -9.84 -9.03
CA LEU A 26 -19.76 -9.50 -9.43
C LEU A 26 -19.17 -10.62 -10.29
N ILE A 27 -19.37 -11.86 -9.84
CA ILE A 27 -19.00 -13.10 -10.52
C ILE A 27 -20.25 -13.98 -10.52
N ASN A 28 -20.66 -14.48 -11.68
CA ASN A 28 -21.81 -15.37 -11.82
C ASN A 28 -21.47 -16.53 -12.75
N THR A 29 -21.03 -17.63 -12.16
CA THR A 29 -20.59 -18.83 -12.86
C THR A 29 -21.08 -20.05 -12.09
N THR A 30 -21.05 -21.22 -12.70
CA THR A 30 -21.50 -22.46 -12.02
C THR A 30 -20.61 -22.84 -10.84
N GLN A 31 -19.33 -22.45 -10.89
CA GLN A 31 -18.35 -22.74 -9.84
C GLN A 31 -18.28 -21.65 -8.77
N CYS A 32 -18.67 -20.42 -9.11
CA CYS A 32 -18.57 -19.28 -8.22
C CYS A 32 -19.63 -18.22 -8.50
N THR A 33 -20.40 -17.90 -7.47
CA THR A 33 -21.28 -16.73 -7.41
C THR A 33 -20.81 -15.78 -6.32
N ILE A 34 -20.60 -14.51 -6.65
CA ILE A 34 -20.31 -13.43 -5.71
C ILE A 34 -21.33 -12.32 -5.96
N PRO A 35 -22.16 -11.94 -4.98
CA PRO A 35 -23.16 -10.89 -5.14
C PRO A 35 -22.51 -9.51 -5.29
N ASN A 36 -23.10 -8.66 -6.12
CA ASN A 36 -22.75 -7.25 -6.23
C ASN A 36 -23.55 -6.45 -5.20
N LEU A 37 -23.05 -6.47 -3.97
CA LEU A 37 -23.67 -5.76 -2.86
C LEU A 37 -23.51 -4.24 -3.00
N PRO A 38 -24.54 -3.45 -2.66
CA PRO A 38 -24.42 -2.00 -2.63
C PRO A 38 -23.44 -1.59 -1.53
N ALA A 39 -22.55 -0.66 -1.85
CA ALA A 39 -21.55 -0.21 -0.90
C ALA A 39 -22.17 0.55 0.28
N PHE A 40 -23.21 1.35 0.04
CA PHE A 40 -24.00 2.04 1.07
C PHE A 40 -25.27 1.23 1.37
N TYR A 41 -25.58 1.02 2.65
CA TYR A 41 -26.79 0.31 3.10
C TYR A 41 -27.30 0.86 4.43
N HIS A 42 -28.57 0.63 4.76
CA HIS A 42 -29.29 1.34 5.84
C HIS A 42 -28.61 1.30 7.22
N SER A 43 -27.92 0.22 7.59
CA SER A 43 -27.24 0.15 8.89
C SER A 43 -25.89 0.88 8.94
N TRP A 44 -25.39 1.41 7.81
CA TRP A 44 -24.18 2.23 7.80
C TRP A 44 -24.39 3.60 8.47
N ASN A 45 -25.64 4.06 8.57
CA ASN A 45 -25.97 5.30 9.30
C ASN A 45 -25.55 5.26 10.79
N ASN A 46 -25.14 4.09 11.31
CA ASN A 46 -24.70 3.91 12.69
C ASN A 46 -23.17 4.00 12.89
N TYR A 47 -22.35 4.11 11.84
CA TYR A 47 -20.90 4.26 12.03
C TYR A 47 -20.49 5.70 12.31
N THR A 48 -19.69 5.91 13.35
CA THR A 48 -19.10 7.21 13.65
C THR A 48 -18.11 7.61 12.54
N PRO A 49 -18.28 8.78 11.92
CA PRO A 49 -17.34 9.27 10.91
C PRO A 49 -16.00 9.64 11.55
N SER A 50 -14.89 9.22 10.94
CA SER A 50 -13.56 9.75 11.26
C SER A 50 -13.35 11.09 10.56
N TYR A 51 -12.67 12.01 11.25
CA TYR A 51 -12.33 13.34 10.75
C TYR A 51 -10.82 13.51 10.62
N PRO A 52 -10.32 14.28 9.64
CA PRO A 52 -8.87 14.51 9.50
C PRO A 52 -8.29 15.16 10.76
N ILE A 53 -7.11 14.69 11.18
CA ILE A 53 -6.30 15.31 12.24
C ILE A 53 -5.21 16.17 11.58
N SER A 54 -4.96 17.36 12.12
CA SER A 54 -3.85 18.21 11.67
C SER A 54 -2.60 17.91 12.47
N CYS A 55 -1.50 17.55 11.80
CA CYS A 55 -0.21 17.27 12.44
C CYS A 55 0.57 18.52 12.83
N SER A 56 0.25 19.66 12.21
CA SER A 56 0.83 20.97 12.53
C SER A 56 -0.20 22.06 12.31
N SER A 57 -0.07 23.18 13.03
CA SER A 57 -0.83 24.41 12.78
C SER A 57 -0.20 25.30 11.71
N PHE A 58 1.00 24.94 11.22
CA PHE A 58 1.80 25.71 10.28
C PHE A 58 2.50 24.80 9.27
N GLU A 59 2.92 25.38 8.15
CA GLU A 59 3.68 24.66 7.12
C GLU A 59 5.02 24.13 7.65
N PRO A 60 5.54 22.99 7.15
CA PRO A 60 6.84 22.50 7.58
C PRO A 60 7.96 23.52 7.33
N VAL A 61 8.70 23.87 8.39
CA VAL A 61 9.83 24.83 8.34
C VAL A 61 10.97 24.33 7.46
N SER A 62 11.17 23.02 7.34
CA SER A 62 12.24 22.43 6.52
C SER A 62 11.68 21.58 5.39
N TYR A 63 12.39 21.54 4.26
CA TYR A 63 12.05 20.73 3.09
C TYR A 63 13.30 20.37 2.28
N ILE A 64 13.20 19.35 1.42
CA ILE A 64 14.27 18.92 0.53
C ILE A 64 13.92 19.20 -0.93
N THR A 65 14.93 19.60 -1.72
CA THR A 65 14.88 19.56 -3.19
C THR A 65 15.93 18.60 -3.74
N VAL A 66 15.62 17.96 -4.87
CA VAL A 66 16.53 17.11 -5.62
C VAL A 66 16.63 17.64 -7.05
N GLU A 67 17.80 18.18 -7.40
CA GLU A 67 18.09 18.73 -8.72
C GLU A 67 19.35 18.08 -9.29
N ARG A 68 19.23 17.37 -10.41
CA ARG A 68 20.35 16.63 -11.04
C ARG A 68 21.13 15.78 -10.02
N ASP A 69 20.40 15.03 -9.21
CA ASP A 69 20.92 14.17 -8.12
C ASP A 69 21.63 14.91 -6.96
N VAL A 70 21.63 16.24 -6.98
CA VAL A 70 22.07 17.07 -5.85
C VAL A 70 20.90 17.30 -4.92
N VAL A 71 21.07 16.90 -3.67
CA VAL A 71 20.08 17.04 -2.62
C VAL A 71 20.39 18.27 -1.79
N THR A 72 19.42 19.17 -1.67
CA THR A 72 19.54 20.36 -0.85
C THR A 72 18.43 20.38 0.19
N LEU A 73 18.82 20.44 1.46
CA LEU A 73 17.93 20.74 2.58
C LEU A 73 17.78 22.25 2.69
N HIS A 74 16.56 22.72 2.89
CA HIS A 74 16.24 24.14 2.98
C HIS A 74 15.44 24.44 4.25
N ILE A 75 15.56 25.68 4.72
CA ILE A 75 14.72 26.28 5.74
C ILE A 75 13.84 27.36 5.10
N ARG A 76 12.55 27.34 5.44
CA ARG A 76 11.57 28.38 5.13
C ARG A 76 11.68 29.50 6.17
N THR A 77 12.59 30.44 5.93
CA THR A 77 12.80 31.58 6.84
C THR A 77 11.53 32.43 6.98
N GLU A 78 10.70 32.48 5.95
CA GLU A 78 9.39 33.14 5.96
C GLU A 78 8.41 32.49 6.96
N VAL A 79 8.45 31.17 7.11
CA VAL A 79 7.60 30.45 8.08
C VAL A 79 8.12 30.69 9.49
N ILE A 80 9.44 30.64 9.70
CA ILE A 80 10.06 30.97 10.99
C ILE A 80 9.68 32.39 11.41
N GLN A 81 9.82 33.35 10.50
CA GLN A 81 9.56 34.74 10.82
C GLN A 81 8.11 34.99 11.22
N LYS A 82 7.17 34.38 10.49
CA LYS A 82 5.74 34.48 10.77
C LYS A 82 5.35 33.89 12.13
N GLN A 83 6.06 32.85 12.58
CA GLN A 83 5.66 32.08 13.75
C GLN A 83 6.44 32.43 15.03
N PHE A 84 7.73 32.73 14.90
CA PHE A 84 8.66 32.88 16.02
C PHE A 84 9.31 34.26 16.08
N GLY A 85 8.92 35.20 15.21
CA GLY A 85 9.42 36.57 15.22
C GLY A 85 10.68 36.75 14.40
N ASN A 86 11.78 37.21 15.00
CA ASN A 86 13.00 37.49 14.23
C ASN A 86 13.70 36.18 13.81
N SER A 87 13.97 36.00 12.51
CA SER A 87 14.65 34.81 12.01
C SER A 87 16.11 34.72 12.47
N ASP A 88 16.75 35.86 12.77
CA ASP A 88 18.14 35.90 13.26
C ASP A 88 18.30 35.31 14.66
N ASP A 89 17.21 35.28 15.45
CA ASP A 89 17.19 34.69 16.79
C ASP A 89 17.03 33.16 16.73
N ASN A 90 16.95 32.58 15.54
CA ASN A 90 16.67 31.17 15.31
C ASN A 90 17.80 30.50 14.53
N THR A 91 18.19 29.31 14.95
CA THR A 91 19.23 28.51 14.29
C THR A 91 18.75 27.08 14.13
N CYS A 92 19.13 26.44 13.02
CA CYS A 92 18.83 25.04 12.76
C CYS A 92 20.12 24.23 12.62
N CYS A 93 20.04 22.95 12.95
CA CYS A 93 21.06 21.97 12.67
C CYS A 93 20.43 20.71 12.05
N TYR A 94 21.24 19.92 11.34
CA TYR A 94 20.82 18.60 10.88
C TYR A 94 21.80 17.52 11.32
N SER A 95 21.28 16.32 11.57
CA SER A 95 22.06 15.14 11.92
C SER A 95 21.67 13.99 11.01
N VAL A 96 22.67 13.21 10.59
CA VAL A 96 22.44 11.98 9.83
C VAL A 96 21.78 10.94 10.74
N ILE A 97 20.85 10.19 10.18
CA ILE A 97 20.23 9.02 10.81
C ILE A 97 20.77 7.78 10.13
N SER A 98 21.24 6.83 10.92
CA SER A 98 21.70 5.54 10.42
C SER A 98 20.98 4.42 11.14
N ARG A 99 20.83 3.30 10.44
CA ARG A 99 20.27 2.07 11.01
C ARG A 99 21.14 1.57 12.16
N HIS A 100 20.53 1.26 13.30
CA HIS A 100 21.26 0.79 14.48
C HIS A 100 20.39 -0.18 15.29
N GLY A 101 20.27 -1.40 14.77
CA GLY A 101 19.59 -2.48 15.48
C GLY A 101 20.49 -3.21 16.47
N SER A 102 19.88 -3.94 17.40
CA SER A 102 20.59 -4.81 18.34
C SER A 102 20.95 -6.16 17.70
N VAL A 103 21.74 -6.98 18.39
CA VAL A 103 22.05 -8.35 17.94
C VAL A 103 20.78 -9.19 17.79
N ASP A 104 19.83 -9.03 18.73
CA ASP A 104 18.58 -9.79 18.75
C ASP A 104 17.51 -9.22 17.81
N TYR A 105 17.61 -7.93 17.44
CA TYR A 105 16.68 -7.22 16.57
C TYR A 105 17.47 -6.28 15.64
N PRO A 106 18.18 -6.83 14.64
CA PRO A 106 19.06 -6.04 13.78
C PRO A 106 18.30 -5.03 12.90
N ASP A 107 16.99 -5.23 12.77
CA ASP A 107 16.09 -4.45 11.93
C ASP A 107 15.21 -3.44 12.68
N VAL A 108 15.48 -3.26 13.97
CA VAL A 108 14.75 -2.33 14.82
C VAL A 108 15.75 -1.39 15.48
N GLY A 109 15.68 -0.11 15.12
CA GLY A 109 16.48 0.93 15.75
C GLY A 109 17.25 1.81 14.78
N TYR A 110 17.58 2.99 15.28
CA TYR A 110 18.30 4.02 14.57
C TYR A 110 19.24 4.74 15.54
N VAL A 111 20.22 5.43 14.99
CA VAL A 111 21.14 6.28 15.75
C VAL A 111 21.37 7.59 15.00
N PHE A 112 21.49 8.67 15.75
CA PHE A 112 21.94 9.95 15.22
C PHE A 112 23.47 9.98 15.13
N SER A 113 24.02 10.69 14.15
CA SER A 113 25.46 10.96 14.11
C SER A 113 25.94 11.64 15.40
N SER A 114 27.24 11.62 15.69
CA SER A 114 27.75 12.21 16.95
C SER A 114 27.68 13.75 16.99
N TYR A 115 27.35 14.41 15.88
CA TYR A 115 27.37 15.87 15.76
C TYR A 115 26.20 16.38 14.90
N CYS A 116 25.47 17.38 15.39
CA CYS A 116 24.44 18.08 14.63
C CYS A 116 25.06 19.27 13.89
N ARG A 117 25.01 19.26 12.55
CA ARG A 117 25.64 20.26 11.69
C ARG A 117 24.75 21.48 11.55
N SER A 118 25.18 22.61 12.11
CA SER A 118 24.47 23.89 11.99
C SER A 118 24.41 24.38 10.54
N PHE A 119 23.28 24.95 10.16
CA PHE A 119 23.07 25.61 8.88
C PHE A 119 21.98 26.69 9.01
N LYS A 120 21.99 27.69 8.13
CA LYS A 120 21.02 28.80 8.18
C LYS A 120 19.89 28.63 7.16
N ASN A 121 20.21 28.81 5.87
CA ASN A 121 19.19 28.81 4.81
C ASN A 121 19.08 27.44 4.13
N SER A 122 20.23 26.85 3.80
CA SER A 122 20.27 25.56 3.13
C SER A 122 21.57 24.81 3.40
N ALA A 123 21.53 23.50 3.21
CA ALA A 123 22.68 22.61 3.32
C ALA A 123 22.59 21.52 2.25
N ARG A 124 23.73 21.23 1.60
CA ARG A 124 23.82 20.07 0.71
C ARG A 124 23.89 18.80 1.54
N LEU A 125 23.03 17.83 1.22
CA LEU A 125 23.02 16.53 1.88
C LEU A 125 23.80 15.48 1.08
N TYR A 126 24.56 14.66 1.80
CA TYR A 126 25.27 13.51 1.26
C TYR A 126 24.68 12.18 1.73
N ASP A 127 23.93 12.19 2.83
CA ASP A 127 23.27 11.04 3.42
C ASP A 127 21.76 11.06 3.10
N ASP A 128 21.14 9.89 3.11
CA ASP A 128 19.77 9.74 2.63
C ASP A 128 18.71 10.06 3.69
N THR A 129 19.05 9.99 4.98
CA THR A 129 18.10 10.25 6.08
C THR A 129 18.70 11.23 7.07
N VAL A 130 17.99 12.33 7.35
CA VAL A 130 18.45 13.35 8.31
C VAL A 130 17.32 13.82 9.21
N VAL A 131 17.64 14.07 10.49
CA VAL A 131 16.79 14.87 11.39
C VAL A 131 17.24 16.32 11.32
N VAL A 132 16.27 17.23 11.34
CA VAL A 132 16.45 18.68 11.42
C VAL A 132 15.88 19.14 12.75
N LEU A 133 16.66 19.91 13.50
CA LEU A 133 16.28 20.52 14.76
C LEU A 133 16.46 22.03 14.63
N CYS A 134 15.46 22.82 15.01
CA CYS A 134 15.57 24.28 15.08
C CYS A 134 15.27 24.77 16.50
N HIS A 135 16.09 25.71 16.95
CA HIS A 135 16.14 26.20 18.32
C HIS A 135 16.45 27.70 18.35
N ASN A 136 16.33 28.31 19.53
CA ASN A 136 16.75 29.68 19.73
C ASN A 136 18.28 29.77 19.65
N SER A 137 18.80 30.81 19.02
CA SER A 137 20.24 31.09 18.88
C SER A 137 20.99 31.14 20.22
N THR A 138 20.31 31.47 21.32
CA THR A 138 20.89 31.52 22.67
C THR A 138 20.89 30.17 23.39
N GLU A 139 20.34 29.11 22.78
CA GLU A 139 20.26 27.79 23.40
C GLU A 139 21.65 27.14 23.48
N ASP A 140 21.96 26.56 24.63
CA ASP A 140 23.19 25.78 24.81
C ASP A 140 23.16 24.53 23.91
N THR A 141 24.32 24.23 23.32
CA THR A 141 24.48 23.04 22.47
C THR A 141 25.59 22.14 22.98
N THR A 142 25.36 20.83 22.89
CA THR A 142 26.39 19.80 23.13
C THR A 142 26.61 19.03 21.83
N ASN A 143 27.82 19.07 21.28
CA ASN A 143 28.12 18.52 19.94
C ASN A 143 27.14 19.03 18.86
N GLY A 144 26.77 20.30 18.93
CA GLY A 144 25.81 20.94 18.02
C GLY A 144 24.34 20.58 18.26
N TYR A 145 24.02 19.63 19.14
CA TYR A 145 22.64 19.34 19.52
C TYR A 145 22.14 20.35 20.54
N PRO A 146 21.00 21.02 20.29
CA PRO A 146 20.39 21.90 21.28
C PRO A 146 19.76 21.09 22.42
N SER A 147 19.81 21.64 23.64
CA SER A 147 19.09 21.04 24.78
C SER A 147 17.58 21.17 24.64
N ASN A 148 17.09 22.29 24.09
CA ASN A 148 15.69 22.50 23.73
C ASN A 148 15.55 22.93 22.26
N PHE A 149 14.54 22.38 21.57
CA PHE A 149 14.20 22.76 20.20
C PHE A 149 12.70 22.97 20.08
N TRP A 150 12.31 23.97 19.29
CA TRP A 150 10.90 24.29 19.04
C TRP A 150 10.36 23.65 17.75
N TYR A 151 11.25 23.14 16.89
CA TYR A 151 10.90 22.39 15.70
C TYR A 151 11.81 21.20 15.49
N SER A 152 11.19 20.10 15.07
CA SER A 152 11.89 18.92 14.59
C SER A 152 11.16 18.35 13.37
N ASN A 153 11.93 17.88 12.40
CA ASN A 153 11.41 17.08 11.30
C ASN A 153 12.48 16.10 10.81
N ILE A 154 12.05 14.99 10.22
CA ILE A 154 12.95 14.01 9.61
C ILE A 154 12.64 13.94 8.13
N HIS A 155 13.70 13.94 7.32
CA HIS A 155 13.60 13.85 5.89
C HIS A 155 14.27 12.59 5.38
N GLN A 156 13.66 12.00 4.35
CA GLN A 156 14.19 10.88 3.61
C GLN A 156 14.35 11.27 2.15
N VAL A 157 15.52 10.99 1.60
CA VAL A 157 15.88 11.25 0.21
C VAL A 157 15.67 9.99 -0.61
N VAL A 158 15.13 10.17 -1.80
CA VAL A 158 15.21 9.18 -2.88
C VAL A 158 15.92 9.87 -4.05
N ARG A 159 17.08 9.37 -4.48
CA ARG A 159 17.90 10.01 -5.55
C ARG A 159 18.56 8.94 -6.40
N ARG A 160 19.03 9.23 -7.61
CA ARG A 160 19.81 8.24 -8.36
C ARG A 160 21.22 8.18 -7.82
N THR A 161 21.72 6.98 -7.57
CA THR A 161 23.16 6.77 -7.30
C THR A 161 23.84 6.18 -8.54
N PRO A 162 25.11 6.51 -8.82
CA PRO A 162 25.80 6.01 -10.02
C PRO A 162 25.75 4.49 -10.16
N ASN A 163 25.85 3.76 -9.05
CA ASN A 163 25.81 2.30 -9.03
C ASN A 163 24.44 1.76 -9.44
N LEU A 164 23.35 2.36 -8.94
CA LEU A 164 21.99 1.94 -9.27
C LEU A 164 21.61 2.28 -10.71
N VAL A 165 22.05 3.45 -11.20
CA VAL A 165 21.86 3.81 -12.62
C VAL A 165 22.58 2.81 -13.52
N ARG A 166 23.85 2.52 -13.24
CA ARG A 166 24.62 1.54 -14.02
C ARG A 166 23.96 0.16 -14.03
N LYS A 167 23.54 -0.32 -12.86
CA LYS A 167 22.82 -1.59 -12.71
C LYS A 167 21.58 -1.66 -13.62
N ALA A 168 20.78 -0.61 -13.61
CA ALA A 168 19.53 -0.54 -14.36
C ALA A 168 19.73 -0.35 -15.88
N GLU A 169 20.76 0.40 -16.29
CA GLU A 169 21.13 0.55 -17.71
C GLU A 169 21.67 -0.76 -18.29
N LEU A 170 22.47 -1.52 -17.54
CA LEU A 170 22.94 -2.85 -17.98
C LEU A 170 21.76 -3.79 -18.27
N LEU A 171 20.72 -3.78 -17.42
CA LEU A 171 19.50 -4.56 -17.67
C LEU A 171 18.78 -4.10 -18.96
N LYS A 172 18.71 -2.79 -19.23
CA LYS A 172 18.12 -2.27 -20.47
C LYS A 172 18.90 -2.73 -21.71
N GLU A 173 20.23 -2.72 -21.63
CA GLU A 173 21.11 -3.16 -22.72
C GLU A 173 21.04 -4.66 -22.97
N SER A 174 20.95 -5.48 -21.91
CA SER A 174 20.91 -6.94 -22.03
C SER A 174 19.53 -7.52 -22.33
N SER A 175 18.46 -6.76 -22.08
CA SER A 175 17.08 -7.24 -22.27
C SER A 175 16.66 -7.24 -23.73
N ARG A 176 16.01 -8.34 -24.17
CA ARG A 176 15.48 -8.46 -25.54
C ARG A 176 14.29 -7.54 -25.83
N LYS A 177 13.66 -7.01 -24.78
CA LYS A 177 12.49 -6.14 -24.83
C LYS A 177 12.66 -5.03 -23.80
N LYS A 178 11.80 -4.02 -23.87
CA LYS A 178 11.74 -2.96 -22.86
C LYS A 178 11.43 -3.57 -21.49
N PRO A 179 12.29 -3.40 -20.47
CA PRO A 179 11.97 -3.86 -19.12
C PRO A 179 10.76 -3.12 -18.55
N ILE A 180 9.92 -3.84 -17.82
CA ILE A 180 8.64 -3.33 -17.31
C ILE A 180 8.78 -2.95 -15.84
N SER A 181 8.73 -1.65 -15.56
CA SER A 181 8.74 -1.13 -14.18
C SER A 181 7.39 -1.35 -13.49
N VAL A 182 7.44 -1.61 -12.18
CA VAL A 182 6.26 -1.88 -11.34
C VAL A 182 6.28 -0.97 -10.10
N LEU A 183 5.18 -0.26 -9.87
CA LEU A 183 4.92 0.49 -8.64
C LEU A 183 3.69 -0.10 -7.94
N ILE A 184 3.87 -0.53 -6.69
CA ILE A 184 2.81 -1.10 -5.86
C ILE A 184 2.55 -0.16 -4.69
N VAL A 185 1.33 0.37 -4.62
CA VAL A 185 0.82 1.17 -3.52
C VAL A 185 -0.19 0.31 -2.77
N VAL A 186 0.13 -0.02 -1.52
CA VAL A 186 -0.71 -0.86 -0.65
C VAL A 186 -1.36 0.01 0.41
N ILE A 187 -2.68 -0.08 0.56
CA ILE A 187 -3.40 0.49 1.70
C ILE A 187 -4.02 -0.68 2.46
N ASP A 188 -3.48 -0.99 3.64
CA ASP A 188 -3.90 -2.13 4.47
C ASP A 188 -5.39 -2.04 4.84
N ALA A 189 -6.03 -3.20 4.93
CA ALA A 189 -7.36 -3.38 5.50
C ALA A 189 -8.50 -2.67 4.74
N VAL A 190 -8.31 -2.32 3.47
CA VAL A 190 -9.35 -1.69 2.64
C VAL A 190 -9.98 -2.69 1.68
N SER A 191 -11.25 -3.04 1.98
CA SER A 191 -12.07 -3.84 1.07
C SER A 191 -12.49 -3.06 -0.18
N ARG A 192 -12.92 -3.77 -1.22
CA ARG A 192 -13.55 -3.19 -2.41
C ARG A 192 -14.70 -2.23 -2.04
N LEU A 193 -15.62 -2.68 -1.21
CA LEU A 193 -16.79 -1.89 -0.81
C LEU A 193 -16.39 -0.73 0.11
N ASN A 194 -15.37 -0.92 0.95
CA ASN A 194 -14.84 0.14 1.79
C ASN A 194 -14.23 1.25 0.95
N PHE A 195 -13.37 0.92 -0.02
CA PHE A 195 -12.78 1.90 -0.93
C PHE A 195 -13.83 2.74 -1.66
N ILE A 196 -14.90 2.10 -2.13
CA ILE A 196 -16.06 2.79 -2.74
C ILE A 196 -16.68 3.82 -1.80
N ARG A 197 -16.78 3.52 -0.50
CA ARG A 197 -17.43 4.41 0.48
C ARG A 197 -16.50 5.50 0.99
N THR A 198 -15.28 5.15 1.35
CA THR A 198 -14.39 6.03 2.11
C THR A 198 -13.48 6.83 1.20
N MET A 199 -13.14 6.35 0.01
CA MET A 199 -12.22 7.02 -0.89
C MET A 199 -12.79 7.24 -2.31
N PRO A 200 -14.02 7.81 -2.43
CA PRO A 200 -14.68 7.96 -3.72
C PRO A 200 -13.89 8.86 -4.68
N LYS A 201 -13.22 9.91 -4.19
CA LYS A 201 -12.48 10.83 -5.07
C LYS A 201 -11.25 10.14 -5.68
N THR A 202 -10.55 9.32 -4.89
CA THR A 202 -9.45 8.49 -5.36
C THR A 202 -9.95 7.46 -6.36
N ARG A 203 -11.00 6.71 -6.02
CA ARG A 203 -11.58 5.68 -6.90
C ARG A 203 -11.99 6.25 -8.25
N ASP A 204 -12.70 7.37 -8.25
CA ASP A 204 -13.17 8.02 -9.47
C ASP A 204 -11.98 8.49 -10.32
N PHE A 205 -10.96 9.08 -9.69
CA PHE A 205 -9.74 9.46 -10.39
C PHE A 205 -9.04 8.25 -11.02
N VAL A 206 -8.73 7.19 -10.28
CA VAL A 206 -7.97 6.06 -10.84
C VAL A 206 -8.76 5.35 -11.95
N THR A 207 -10.07 5.18 -11.80
CA THR A 207 -10.93 4.55 -12.81
C THR A 207 -10.98 5.37 -14.10
N GLN A 208 -11.07 6.70 -14.01
CA GLN A 208 -11.03 7.59 -15.17
C GLN A 208 -9.64 7.68 -15.82
N ASN A 209 -8.60 7.16 -15.17
CA ASN A 209 -7.21 7.26 -15.61
C ASN A 209 -6.57 5.88 -15.86
N GLY A 210 -7.38 4.93 -16.33
CA GLY A 210 -6.89 3.68 -16.91
C GLY A 210 -6.59 2.56 -15.90
N PHE A 211 -6.99 2.72 -14.63
CA PHE A 211 -6.97 1.62 -13.68
C PHE A 211 -8.21 0.75 -13.85
N HIS A 212 -8.00 -0.57 -13.87
CA HIS A 212 -9.05 -1.57 -13.96
C HIS A 212 -9.20 -2.29 -12.62
N GLU A 213 -10.42 -2.35 -12.13
CA GLU A 213 -10.81 -3.06 -10.92
C GLU A 213 -10.87 -4.57 -11.15
N PHE A 214 -10.15 -5.35 -10.35
CA PHE A 214 -10.27 -6.80 -10.28
C PHE A 214 -11.37 -7.17 -9.29
N ARG A 215 -12.61 -7.25 -9.79
CA ARG A 215 -13.83 -7.28 -8.97
C ARG A 215 -13.96 -8.52 -8.08
N GLY A 216 -13.41 -9.64 -8.54
CA GLY A 216 -13.38 -10.91 -7.82
C GLY A 216 -12.03 -11.22 -7.19
N TYR A 217 -11.19 -10.21 -6.90
CA TYR A 217 -9.92 -10.42 -6.22
C TYR A 217 -10.15 -10.81 -4.75
N ASN A 218 -9.72 -12.01 -4.39
CA ASN A 218 -9.95 -12.59 -3.07
C ASN A 218 -8.60 -12.83 -2.37
N LYS A 219 -8.54 -12.47 -1.08
CA LYS A 219 -7.38 -12.76 -0.23
C LYS A 219 -7.22 -14.27 -0.01
N ILE A 220 -6.07 -14.71 0.49
CA ILE A 220 -5.82 -16.15 0.72
C ILE A 220 -5.79 -16.55 2.19
N ASP A 221 -5.62 -15.58 3.10
CA ASP A 221 -5.59 -15.85 4.54
C ASP A 221 -6.01 -14.65 5.41
N ASP A 222 -5.92 -14.80 6.73
CA ASP A 222 -6.50 -13.87 7.70
C ASP A 222 -5.94 -12.45 7.63
N ASN A 223 -4.64 -12.33 7.89
CA ASN A 223 -3.95 -11.07 8.18
C ASN A 223 -2.84 -10.76 7.18
N THR A 224 -2.10 -9.69 7.44
CA THR A 224 -1.09 -9.15 6.55
C THR A 224 -0.01 -10.13 6.13
N PHE A 225 0.64 -10.79 7.09
CA PHE A 225 1.81 -11.62 6.81
C PHE A 225 1.55 -12.74 5.79
N PRO A 226 0.54 -13.63 5.95
CA PRO A 226 0.31 -14.69 4.97
C PRO A 226 -0.14 -14.16 3.61
N ASN A 227 -0.92 -13.08 3.53
CA ASN A 227 -1.31 -12.48 2.25
C ASN A 227 -0.10 -11.81 1.56
N ALA A 228 0.75 -11.10 2.29
CA ALA A 228 2.01 -10.57 1.77
C ALA A 228 2.94 -11.69 1.27
N MET A 229 3.08 -12.78 2.03
CA MET A 229 3.89 -13.92 1.61
C MET A 229 3.33 -14.61 0.37
N ALA A 230 2.01 -14.75 0.25
CA ALA A 230 1.39 -15.26 -0.96
C ALA A 230 1.66 -14.37 -2.18
N PHE A 231 1.58 -13.05 -2.00
CA PHE A 231 1.78 -12.07 -3.05
C PHE A 231 3.25 -11.99 -3.52
N PHE A 232 4.20 -12.06 -2.57
CA PHE A 232 5.62 -11.88 -2.86
C PHE A 232 6.40 -13.19 -3.06
N SER A 233 5.88 -14.36 -2.65
CA SER A 233 6.61 -15.63 -2.78
C SER A 233 5.78 -16.81 -3.29
N GLY A 234 4.47 -16.64 -3.47
CA GLY A 234 3.58 -17.73 -3.87
C GLY A 234 3.44 -18.83 -2.81
N MET A 235 3.71 -18.52 -1.54
CA MET A 235 3.64 -19.45 -0.42
C MET A 235 2.46 -19.14 0.49
N ASN A 236 1.89 -20.17 1.11
CA ASN A 236 0.88 -20.01 2.17
C ASN A 236 1.56 -19.79 3.54
N GLN A 237 0.76 -19.59 4.60
CA GLN A 237 1.28 -19.35 5.95
C GLN A 237 2.25 -20.44 6.43
N ASN A 238 1.85 -21.71 6.36
CA ASN A 238 2.66 -22.83 6.87
C ASN A 238 3.98 -22.93 6.12
N GLN A 239 3.95 -22.87 4.78
CA GLN A 239 5.16 -22.88 3.96
C GLN A 239 6.08 -21.70 4.30
N SER A 240 5.51 -20.51 4.48
CA SER A 240 6.26 -19.31 4.84
C SER A 240 6.95 -19.48 6.18
N VAL A 241 6.23 -19.99 7.18
CA VAL A 241 6.81 -20.28 8.51
C VAL A 241 7.92 -21.31 8.41
N ASP A 242 7.68 -22.43 7.73
CA ASP A 242 8.62 -23.55 7.66
C ASP A 242 9.91 -23.18 6.92
N ILE A 243 9.83 -22.35 5.88
CA ILE A 243 10.98 -22.01 5.02
C ILE A 243 11.66 -20.73 5.51
N CYS A 244 10.88 -19.68 5.77
CA CYS A 244 11.41 -18.38 6.14
C CYS A 244 11.73 -18.24 7.61
N GLN A 245 11.26 -19.14 8.48
CA GLN A 245 11.60 -19.14 9.91
C GLN A 245 11.62 -17.71 10.52
N PRO A 246 10.52 -16.93 10.39
CA PRO A 246 10.56 -15.47 10.55
C PRO A 246 10.86 -15.00 11.98
N TRP A 247 10.80 -15.91 12.95
CA TRP A 247 11.14 -15.68 14.37
C TRP A 247 12.61 -15.95 14.69
N THR A 248 13.35 -16.53 13.75
CA THR A 248 14.76 -16.85 13.87
C THR A 248 15.59 -15.76 13.22
N LEU A 249 16.72 -15.41 13.86
CA LEU A 249 17.68 -14.47 13.28
C LEU A 249 18.11 -14.97 11.89
N ASP A 250 18.17 -14.06 10.92
CA ASP A 250 18.50 -14.37 9.52
C ASP A 250 17.51 -15.31 8.81
N GLY A 251 16.41 -15.73 9.43
CA GLY A 251 15.42 -16.63 8.84
C GLY A 251 14.80 -16.06 7.56
N LEU A 252 14.41 -14.78 7.57
CA LEU A 252 13.76 -14.13 6.41
C LEU A 252 14.67 -14.08 5.16
N ASN A 253 15.98 -14.29 5.31
CA ASN A 253 16.89 -14.41 4.16
C ASN A 253 16.61 -15.68 3.33
N ASN A 254 15.98 -16.69 3.93
CA ASN A 254 15.57 -17.92 3.24
C ASN A 254 14.30 -17.73 2.40
N CYS A 255 13.59 -16.61 2.55
CA CYS A 255 12.37 -16.37 1.78
C CYS A 255 12.68 -16.08 0.30
N PRO A 256 12.05 -16.79 -0.65
CA PRO A 256 12.15 -16.47 -2.07
C PRO A 256 11.20 -15.32 -2.45
N LEU A 257 11.45 -14.13 -1.89
CA LEU A 257 10.64 -12.94 -2.16
C LEU A 257 10.97 -12.40 -3.56
N ILE A 258 9.93 -12.11 -4.35
CA ILE A 258 10.04 -11.75 -5.78
C ILE A 258 10.88 -10.50 -6.02
N TRP A 259 10.96 -9.58 -5.06
CA TRP A 259 11.84 -8.42 -5.18
C TRP A 259 13.33 -8.80 -5.25
N TYR A 260 13.73 -9.97 -4.75
CA TYR A 260 15.09 -10.49 -4.97
C TYR A 260 15.31 -10.85 -6.43
N ASP A 261 14.34 -11.50 -7.07
CA ASP A 261 14.42 -11.80 -8.52
C ASP A 261 14.49 -10.50 -9.34
N TYR A 262 13.68 -9.47 -9.01
CA TYR A 262 13.79 -8.15 -9.65
C TYR A 262 15.16 -7.51 -9.41
N ARG A 263 15.64 -7.49 -8.15
CA ARG A 263 16.92 -6.88 -7.78
C ARG A 263 18.09 -7.54 -8.52
N ASP A 264 18.10 -8.86 -8.56
CA ASP A 264 19.20 -9.66 -9.12
C ASP A 264 19.22 -9.60 -10.65
N LEU A 265 18.07 -9.37 -11.29
CA LEU A 265 17.98 -9.06 -12.72
C LEU A 265 18.42 -7.63 -13.07
N GLY A 266 18.61 -6.75 -12.08
CA GLY A 266 19.11 -5.39 -12.32
C GLY A 266 18.07 -4.28 -12.14
N TYR A 267 16.86 -4.59 -11.68
CA TYR A 267 15.90 -3.54 -11.31
C TYR A 267 16.35 -2.79 -10.06
N ILE A 268 16.02 -1.50 -9.99
CA ILE A 268 16.13 -0.71 -8.77
C ILE A 268 14.93 -1.03 -7.88
N THR A 269 15.16 -1.57 -6.68
CA THR A 269 14.09 -2.05 -5.80
C THR A 269 13.83 -1.14 -4.60
N ALA A 270 12.57 -1.03 -4.17
CA ALA A 270 12.18 -0.29 -2.98
C ALA A 270 11.14 -1.01 -2.13
N TYR A 271 11.28 -0.93 -0.80
CA TYR A 271 10.27 -1.36 0.17
C TYR A 271 10.14 -0.36 1.31
N ALA A 272 8.93 0.16 1.50
CA ALA A 272 8.54 1.00 2.62
C ALA A 272 7.24 0.48 3.23
N GLU A 273 7.11 0.60 4.55
CA GLU A 273 5.89 0.31 5.29
C GLU A 273 5.82 1.24 6.49
N ASP A 274 4.71 1.97 6.65
CA ASP A 274 4.54 2.85 7.81
C ASP A 274 4.18 2.07 9.10
N TRP A 275 4.31 2.77 10.22
CA TRP A 275 4.24 2.23 11.57
C TRP A 275 5.10 0.99 11.80
N SER A 276 6.39 1.24 12.01
CA SER A 276 7.41 0.20 12.17
C SER A 276 7.18 -0.88 13.23
N ASP A 277 6.32 -0.66 14.23
CA ASP A 277 6.01 -1.67 15.25
C ASP A 277 5.19 -2.83 14.69
N ILE A 278 4.26 -2.53 13.78
CA ILE A 278 3.37 -3.54 13.20
C ILE A 278 3.77 -3.93 11.78
N ALA A 279 4.86 -3.37 11.25
CA ALA A 279 5.34 -3.67 9.92
C ALA A 279 5.44 -5.19 9.69
N THR A 280 4.98 -5.65 8.53
CA THR A 280 4.70 -7.03 8.13
C THR A 280 5.80 -8.02 8.55
N PHE A 281 7.06 -7.62 8.31
CA PHE A 281 8.24 -8.46 8.54
C PHE A 281 8.90 -8.23 9.92
N ASN A 282 8.38 -7.32 10.74
CA ASN A 282 8.91 -6.94 12.04
C ASN A 282 7.95 -7.25 13.20
N TYR A 283 6.63 -7.21 12.97
CA TYR A 283 5.64 -7.53 14.00
C TYR A 283 5.80 -8.97 14.49
N LEU A 284 6.26 -9.09 15.74
CA LEU A 284 6.61 -10.36 16.40
C LEU A 284 7.66 -11.17 15.63
N LYS A 285 8.51 -10.55 14.81
CA LYS A 285 9.49 -11.20 13.93
C LYS A 285 10.87 -10.54 14.06
N LYS A 286 11.89 -11.16 13.49
CA LYS A 286 13.28 -10.64 13.56
C LYS A 286 13.61 -9.57 12.53
N GLY A 287 12.78 -9.41 11.49
CA GLY A 287 13.06 -8.50 10.38
C GLY A 287 14.26 -8.94 9.55
N PHE A 288 14.72 -8.06 8.68
CA PHE A 288 15.79 -8.36 7.74
C PHE A 288 17.12 -7.85 8.25
N LYS A 289 18.08 -8.69 8.66
CA LYS A 289 19.40 -8.19 9.08
C LYS A 289 20.10 -7.35 8.00
N VAL A 290 20.07 -7.84 6.75
CA VAL A 290 20.54 -7.09 5.57
C VAL A 290 19.33 -6.49 4.86
N PRO A 291 19.35 -5.20 4.47
CA PRO A 291 18.22 -4.59 3.75
C PRO A 291 17.80 -5.43 2.53
N PRO A 292 16.50 -5.75 2.38
CA PRO A 292 16.04 -6.66 1.32
C PRO A 292 15.99 -6.00 -0.06
N THR A 293 15.97 -4.67 -0.13
CA THR A 293 15.83 -3.86 -1.34
C THR A 293 16.90 -2.78 -1.43
N ASP A 294 17.10 -2.19 -2.63
CA ASP A 294 18.08 -1.12 -2.84
C ASP A 294 17.71 0.15 -2.02
N TYR A 295 16.41 0.47 -1.96
CA TYR A 295 15.85 1.45 -1.02
C TYR A 295 15.01 0.74 0.03
N TYR A 296 15.46 0.76 1.28
CA TYR A 296 14.76 0.15 2.40
C TYR A 296 14.50 1.17 3.50
N PHE A 297 13.23 1.51 3.69
CA PHE A 297 12.84 2.71 4.44
C PHE A 297 12.54 2.46 5.93
N LYS A 298 12.73 1.23 6.43
CA LYS A 298 12.47 0.89 7.84
C LYS A 298 13.24 1.76 8.84
N PRO A 299 14.54 2.09 8.66
CA PRO A 299 15.24 2.98 9.59
C PRO A 299 14.64 4.39 9.63
N TYR A 300 14.19 4.91 8.48
CA TYR A 300 13.48 6.18 8.43
C TYR A 300 12.16 6.11 9.21
N MET A 301 11.36 5.07 9.00
CA MET A 301 10.10 4.88 9.72
C MET A 301 10.31 4.68 11.23
N ASP A 302 11.36 3.97 11.66
CA ASP A 302 11.73 3.86 13.08
C ASP A 302 12.09 5.22 13.68
N SER A 303 12.81 6.05 12.93
CA SER A 303 13.25 7.35 13.41
C SER A 303 12.11 8.33 13.63
N LEU A 304 10.96 8.14 12.97
CA LEU A 304 9.77 8.98 13.16
C LEU A 304 9.25 8.99 14.60
N ARG A 305 9.58 7.98 15.43
CA ARG A 305 9.25 7.93 16.87
C ARG A 305 9.93 9.03 17.68
N PHE A 306 11.00 9.62 17.16
CA PHE A 306 11.63 10.79 17.75
C PHE A 306 10.71 12.02 17.70
N LEU A 307 9.83 12.09 16.70
CA LEU A 307 8.97 13.23 16.48
C LEU A 307 7.69 13.13 17.32
N ARG A 308 7.09 14.29 17.60
CA ARG A 308 5.76 14.36 18.22
C ARG A 308 4.76 13.54 17.40
N THR A 309 4.01 12.68 18.07
CA THR A 309 3.04 11.78 17.46
C THR A 309 1.65 12.09 18.00
N GLU A 310 0.69 12.24 17.08
CA GLU A 310 -0.74 12.30 17.41
C GLU A 310 -1.39 10.99 16.95
N ILE A 311 -2.30 10.46 17.78
CA ILE A 311 -2.97 9.18 17.53
C ILE A 311 -4.32 9.44 16.86
N GLN A 312 -4.61 8.71 15.79
CA GLN A 312 -5.94 8.62 15.19
C GLN A 312 -6.42 7.18 15.22
N ASP A 313 -7.60 6.93 15.78
CA ASP A 313 -8.26 5.61 15.72
C ASP A 313 -7.33 4.46 16.20
N GLY A 314 -6.51 4.74 17.22
CA GLY A 314 -5.54 3.79 17.81
C GLY A 314 -4.24 3.62 17.02
N MET A 315 -3.97 4.44 16.01
CA MET A 315 -2.79 4.39 15.15
C MET A 315 -1.94 5.67 15.27
N PRO A 316 -0.60 5.61 15.17
CA PRO A 316 0.23 6.81 15.11
C PRO A 316 0.07 7.51 13.76
N PHE A 317 -0.83 8.48 13.70
CA PHE A 317 -1.16 9.18 12.46
C PHE A 317 -0.13 10.24 12.12
N CYS A 318 0.25 11.09 13.08
CA CYS A 318 1.25 12.13 12.87
C CYS A 318 2.66 11.65 13.24
N ALA A 319 3.65 12.15 12.49
CA ALA A 319 5.06 12.05 12.79
C ALA A 319 5.68 13.45 12.60
N GLY A 320 5.68 14.24 13.66
CA GLY A 320 6.05 15.65 13.63
C GLY A 320 5.02 16.46 12.83
N PRO A 321 5.44 17.35 11.91
CA PRO A 321 4.53 18.25 11.23
C PRO A 321 3.71 17.59 10.11
N GLU A 322 3.96 16.31 9.80
CA GLU A 322 3.37 15.58 8.68
C GLU A 322 2.78 14.25 9.15
N SER A 323 1.76 13.74 8.45
CA SER A 323 1.22 12.40 8.73
C SER A 323 2.17 11.30 8.22
N GLN A 324 2.17 10.13 8.85
CA GLN A 324 2.91 8.96 8.34
C GLN A 324 2.41 8.54 6.95
N GLY A 325 1.09 8.65 6.73
CA GLY A 325 0.49 8.43 5.41
C GLY A 325 1.02 9.38 4.34
N ASP A 326 1.11 10.70 4.61
CA ASP A 326 1.70 11.67 3.67
C ASP A 326 3.16 11.32 3.35
N ARG A 327 3.94 10.91 4.36
CA ARG A 327 5.35 10.49 4.19
C ARG A 327 5.45 9.29 3.25
N MET A 328 4.59 8.28 3.42
CA MET A 328 4.56 7.11 2.54
C MET A 328 4.16 7.46 1.10
N LEU A 329 3.12 8.28 0.94
CA LEU A 329 2.68 8.76 -0.38
C LEU A 329 3.81 9.54 -1.08
N ASN A 330 4.55 10.37 -0.34
CA ASN A 330 5.70 11.10 -0.87
C ASN A 330 6.84 10.17 -1.26
N LEU A 331 7.18 9.15 -0.44
CA LEU A 331 8.19 8.15 -0.81
C LEU A 331 7.83 7.40 -2.09
N ALA A 332 6.56 6.99 -2.23
CA ALA A 332 6.08 6.32 -3.43
C ALA A 332 6.22 7.23 -4.68
N PHE A 333 5.83 8.50 -4.55
CA PHE A 333 5.98 9.48 -5.61
C PHE A 333 7.44 9.74 -5.97
N ASP A 334 8.29 10.01 -4.99
CA ASP A 334 9.69 10.38 -5.20
C ASP A 334 10.47 9.22 -5.82
N PHE A 335 10.23 7.98 -5.39
CA PHE A 335 10.78 6.80 -6.03
C PHE A 335 10.32 6.67 -7.49
N ALA A 336 9.01 6.70 -7.74
CA ALA A 336 8.49 6.53 -9.10
C ALA A 336 8.95 7.64 -10.06
N LYS A 337 8.97 8.89 -9.59
CA LYS A 337 9.46 10.04 -10.35
C LYS A 337 10.96 9.92 -10.61
N ASN A 338 11.75 9.62 -9.57
CA ASN A 338 13.20 9.66 -9.70
C ASN A 338 13.74 8.43 -10.42
N MET A 339 13.04 7.29 -10.44
CA MET A 339 13.45 6.11 -11.23
C MET A 339 12.91 6.11 -12.66
N LYS A 340 12.16 7.14 -13.07
CA LYS A 340 11.62 7.26 -14.44
C LYS A 340 12.72 7.10 -15.52
N GLY A 341 12.51 6.23 -16.48
CA GLY A 341 13.45 5.85 -17.53
C GLY A 341 14.39 4.69 -17.18
N LEU A 342 14.33 4.19 -15.94
CA LEU A 342 15.11 3.07 -15.43
C LEU A 342 14.17 1.95 -14.94
N PRO A 343 14.51 0.67 -15.19
CA PRO A 343 13.76 -0.46 -14.64
C PRO A 343 13.70 -0.40 -13.12
N SER A 344 12.49 -0.36 -12.56
CA SER A 344 12.28 -0.26 -11.10
C SER A 344 11.14 -1.14 -10.60
N PHE A 345 11.25 -1.62 -9.36
CA PHE A 345 10.21 -2.36 -8.64
C PHE A 345 10.04 -1.78 -7.23
N GLY A 346 8.93 -1.11 -6.94
CA GLY A 346 8.71 -0.44 -5.65
C GLY A 346 7.44 -0.88 -4.96
N VAL A 347 7.52 -1.10 -3.65
CA VAL A 347 6.39 -1.42 -2.78
C VAL A 347 6.31 -0.38 -1.65
N PHE A 348 5.17 0.27 -1.52
CA PHE A 348 4.90 1.30 -0.52
C PHE A 348 3.60 0.95 0.19
N TRP A 349 3.70 0.60 1.47
CA TRP A 349 2.62 0.04 2.27
C TRP A 349 2.18 0.98 3.38
N MET A 350 0.88 1.26 3.45
CA MET A 350 0.30 2.17 4.44
C MET A 350 -0.73 1.49 5.32
N ASN A 351 -0.56 1.67 6.63
CA ASN A 351 -1.35 1.10 7.72
C ASN A 351 -2.04 2.21 8.53
N THR A 352 -1.36 3.34 8.78
CA THR A 352 -1.71 4.31 9.85
C THR A 352 -3.06 5.01 9.70
N PHE A 353 -3.69 4.95 8.54
CA PHE A 353 -4.99 5.61 8.29
C PHE A 353 -6.10 4.63 7.87
N SER A 354 -5.90 3.32 7.99
CA SER A 354 -6.87 2.32 7.51
C SER A 354 -7.02 1.07 8.37
N HIS A 355 -5.98 0.67 9.12
CA HIS A 355 -5.91 -0.65 9.75
C HIS A 355 -6.99 -0.92 10.83
N ASN A 356 -7.27 0.05 11.71
CA ASN A 356 -8.11 -0.19 12.91
C ASN A 356 -9.59 0.12 12.74
N VAL A 357 -9.93 1.19 12.01
CA VAL A 357 -11.30 1.71 11.93
C VAL A 357 -11.71 1.89 10.48
N ILE A 358 -12.87 1.31 10.13
CA ILE A 358 -13.35 1.20 8.75
C ILE A 358 -13.63 2.55 8.08
N THR A 359 -13.85 3.63 8.84
CA THR A 359 -14.15 4.97 8.32
C THR A 359 -12.93 5.88 8.20
N THR A 360 -11.78 5.53 8.82
CA THR A 360 -10.54 6.33 8.81
C THR A 360 -9.98 6.61 7.43
N PRO A 361 -10.03 5.70 6.42
CA PRO A 361 -9.49 5.99 5.10
C PRO A 361 -10.08 7.23 4.43
N LYS A 362 -11.29 7.65 4.84
CA LYS A 362 -11.93 8.89 4.38
C LYS A 362 -11.09 10.14 4.63
N THR A 363 -10.29 10.13 5.69
CA THR A 363 -9.43 11.26 6.06
C THR A 363 -8.28 11.49 5.09
N MET A 364 -7.93 10.47 4.29
CA MET A 364 -6.80 10.50 3.35
C MET A 364 -7.22 10.45 1.88
N ASP A 365 -8.52 10.44 1.56
CA ASP A 365 -9.01 10.35 0.17
C ASP A 365 -8.40 11.43 -0.75
N ASP A 366 -8.42 12.69 -0.33
CA ASP A 366 -7.84 13.78 -1.13
C ASP A 366 -6.32 13.62 -1.32
N LYS A 367 -5.61 13.11 -0.31
CA LYS A 367 -4.15 12.91 -0.35
C LYS A 367 -3.75 11.77 -1.28
N VAL A 368 -4.48 10.64 -1.22
CA VAL A 368 -4.23 9.50 -2.10
C VAL A 368 -4.59 9.84 -3.54
N LYS A 369 -5.71 10.55 -3.78
CA LYS A 369 -6.01 11.12 -5.11
C LYS A 369 -4.86 12.00 -5.61
N GLN A 370 -4.34 12.90 -4.78
CA GLN A 370 -3.23 13.79 -5.15
C GLN A 370 -1.97 13.02 -5.53
N LEU A 371 -1.65 11.89 -4.86
CA LEU A 371 -0.57 11.00 -5.28
C LEU A 371 -0.78 10.57 -6.74
N PHE A 372 -1.93 9.99 -7.08
CA PHE A 372 -2.17 9.49 -8.45
C PHE A 372 -2.24 10.61 -9.48
N GLN A 373 -2.73 11.81 -9.12
CA GLN A 373 -2.66 13.00 -9.96
C GLN A 373 -1.21 13.39 -10.28
N ARG A 374 -0.33 13.38 -9.27
CA ARG A 374 1.09 13.68 -9.42
C ARG A 374 1.81 12.59 -10.24
N LEU A 375 1.53 11.31 -9.99
CA LEU A 375 2.08 10.20 -10.79
C LEU A 375 1.70 10.32 -12.26
N LYS A 376 0.44 10.69 -12.55
CA LYS A 376 -0.01 10.99 -13.92
C LYS A 376 0.73 12.20 -14.51
N SER A 377 0.80 13.32 -13.80
CA SER A 377 1.34 14.57 -14.34
C SER A 377 2.82 14.48 -14.71
N VAL A 378 3.60 13.63 -14.02
CA VAL A 378 5.01 13.38 -14.34
C VAL A 378 5.21 12.18 -15.27
N GLY A 379 4.13 11.55 -15.75
CA GLY A 379 4.16 10.47 -16.75
C GLY A 379 4.57 9.10 -16.22
N VAL A 380 4.41 8.81 -14.93
CA VAL A 380 4.66 7.46 -14.37
C VAL A 380 3.64 6.45 -14.92
N LEU A 381 2.37 6.85 -15.04
CA LEU A 381 1.30 5.99 -15.58
C LEU A 381 1.49 5.63 -17.07
N ASP A 382 2.28 6.43 -17.80
CA ASP A 382 2.60 6.17 -19.21
C ASP A 382 3.81 5.24 -19.37
N GLU A 383 4.51 4.94 -18.29
CA GLU A 383 5.77 4.21 -18.32
C GLU A 383 5.72 2.87 -17.60
N SER A 384 5.09 2.83 -16.43
CA SER A 384 5.13 1.69 -15.50
C SER A 384 3.77 1.02 -15.33
N VAL A 385 3.78 -0.25 -14.97
CA VAL A 385 2.59 -0.90 -14.40
C VAL A 385 2.41 -0.38 -12.97
N VAL A 386 1.22 0.13 -12.65
CA VAL A 386 0.92 0.66 -11.32
C VAL A 386 -0.23 -0.12 -10.71
N ILE A 387 0.00 -0.64 -9.50
CA ILE A 387 -0.94 -1.47 -8.74
C ILE A 387 -1.32 -0.70 -7.48
N LEU A 388 -2.61 -0.39 -7.33
CA LEU A 388 -3.22 0.08 -6.08
C LEU A 388 -4.02 -1.09 -5.48
N ILE A 389 -3.60 -1.58 -4.32
CA ILE A 389 -4.13 -2.83 -3.78
C ILE A 389 -4.27 -2.78 -2.26
N SER A 390 -5.11 -3.66 -1.72
CA SER A 390 -5.11 -4.06 -0.32
C SER A 390 -4.84 -5.56 -0.23
N ASP A 391 -4.21 -5.99 0.85
CA ASP A 391 -3.90 -7.39 1.13
C ASP A 391 -5.10 -8.15 1.73
N HIS A 392 -5.87 -7.47 2.59
CA HIS A 392 -7.15 -7.90 3.11
C HIS A 392 -8.10 -6.72 3.33
N GLY A 393 -9.34 -6.94 3.75
CA GLY A 393 -10.17 -5.86 4.29
C GLY A 393 -10.18 -5.83 5.81
N ILE A 394 -11.03 -4.97 6.41
CA ILE A 394 -11.02 -4.73 7.85
C ILE A 394 -11.20 -6.01 8.67
N ARG A 395 -10.46 -6.13 9.77
CA ARG A 395 -10.49 -7.30 10.69
C ARG A 395 -11.05 -6.97 12.07
N PHE A 396 -11.64 -5.79 12.23
CA PHE A 396 -12.17 -5.28 13.49
C PHE A 396 -13.52 -4.58 13.29
N GLY A 397 -14.22 -4.35 14.41
CA GLY A 397 -15.46 -3.60 14.46
C GLY A 397 -16.72 -4.44 14.20
N GLU A 398 -17.87 -3.81 14.39
CA GLU A 398 -19.18 -4.48 14.34
C GLU A 398 -19.54 -5.03 12.96
N ILE A 399 -18.91 -4.52 11.89
CA ILE A 399 -19.19 -4.97 10.52
C ILE A 399 -18.98 -6.48 10.35
N LEU A 400 -18.05 -7.06 11.11
CA LEU A 400 -17.70 -8.48 11.07
C LEU A 400 -18.88 -9.40 11.41
N ASN A 401 -19.86 -8.89 12.17
CA ASN A 401 -21.05 -9.64 12.58
C ASN A 401 -22.17 -9.62 11.52
N THR A 402 -21.89 -9.11 10.31
CA THR A 402 -22.87 -9.00 9.23
C THR A 402 -22.46 -9.83 8.03
N THR A 403 -23.43 -10.25 7.20
CA THR A 403 -23.13 -10.88 5.90
C THR A 403 -22.29 -9.99 4.98
N ARG A 404 -22.36 -8.66 5.12
CA ARG A 404 -21.44 -7.76 4.40
C ARG A 404 -20.01 -7.86 4.93
N GLY A 405 -19.86 -7.97 6.25
CA GLY A 405 -18.58 -8.25 6.92
C GLY A 405 -17.86 -9.44 6.33
N TYR A 406 -18.60 -10.48 5.94
CA TYR A 406 -18.03 -11.64 5.25
C TYR A 406 -17.19 -11.26 4.02
N TYR A 407 -17.76 -10.43 3.14
CA TYR A 407 -17.10 -9.94 1.92
C TYR A 407 -16.10 -8.82 2.20
N GLU A 408 -16.41 -7.92 3.13
CA GLU A 408 -15.52 -6.83 3.54
C GLU A 408 -14.17 -7.38 4.00
N VAL A 409 -14.15 -8.46 4.77
CA VAL A 409 -12.90 -9.08 5.25
C VAL A 409 -12.12 -9.75 4.12
N ARG A 410 -12.78 -10.26 3.07
CA ARG A 410 -12.23 -11.24 2.10
C ARG A 410 -11.96 -10.68 0.70
N LEU A 411 -12.64 -9.60 0.30
CA LEU A 411 -12.51 -8.95 -1.00
C LEU A 411 -11.80 -7.59 -0.87
N PRO A 412 -10.47 -7.59 -0.70
CA PRO A 412 -9.68 -6.36 -0.76
C PRO A 412 -9.83 -5.63 -2.10
N MET A 413 -9.61 -4.32 -2.11
CA MET A 413 -9.51 -3.59 -3.38
C MET A 413 -8.28 -4.01 -4.19
N ASN A 414 -8.40 -4.03 -5.52
CA ASN A 414 -7.28 -4.26 -6.43
C ASN A 414 -7.54 -3.55 -7.77
N TYR A 415 -6.74 -2.51 -8.03
CA TYR A 415 -6.83 -1.64 -9.20
C TYR A 415 -5.48 -1.59 -9.89
N ILE A 416 -5.44 -1.94 -11.17
CA ILE A 416 -4.18 -2.04 -11.92
C ILE A 416 -4.25 -1.17 -13.18
N SER A 417 -3.22 -0.35 -13.38
CA SER A 417 -3.01 0.42 -14.60
C SER A 417 -1.86 -0.17 -15.41
N LEU A 418 -2.11 -0.30 -16.72
CA LEU A 418 -1.09 -0.67 -17.71
C LEU A 418 -0.74 0.57 -18.55
N PRO A 419 0.54 0.83 -18.84
CA PRO A 419 0.94 1.95 -19.69
C PRO A 419 0.53 1.70 -21.15
N HIS A 420 0.33 2.77 -21.92
CA HIS A 420 -0.15 2.67 -23.32
C HIS A 420 0.71 1.75 -24.19
N TRP A 421 2.04 1.91 -24.11
CA TRP A 421 2.99 1.11 -24.87
C TRP A 421 2.89 -0.40 -24.55
N PHE A 422 2.50 -0.76 -23.32
CA PHE A 422 2.31 -2.17 -22.95
C PHE A 422 1.10 -2.74 -23.71
N LYS A 423 0.00 -1.98 -23.75
CA LYS A 423 -1.25 -2.40 -24.42
C LYS A 423 -1.04 -2.62 -25.92
N GLU A 424 -0.27 -1.74 -26.55
CA GLU A 424 0.09 -1.85 -27.97
C GLU A 424 1.03 -3.04 -28.24
N ARG A 425 2.00 -3.26 -27.34
CA ARG A 425 3.02 -4.30 -27.52
C ARG A 425 2.51 -5.72 -27.23
N TYR A 426 1.56 -5.83 -26.29
CA TYR A 426 1.03 -7.07 -25.72
C TYR A 426 -0.50 -7.10 -25.79
N PRO A 427 -1.10 -7.11 -27.01
CA PRO A 427 -2.54 -7.00 -27.17
C PRO A 427 -3.31 -8.23 -26.65
N ASP A 428 -2.74 -9.43 -26.72
CA ASP A 428 -3.38 -10.65 -26.21
C ASP A 428 -3.34 -10.70 -24.68
N GLU A 429 -2.21 -10.34 -24.07
CA GLU A 429 -2.06 -10.17 -22.62
C GLU A 429 -3.01 -9.09 -22.09
N THR A 430 -3.17 -8.00 -22.84
CA THR A 430 -4.10 -6.92 -22.49
C THR A 430 -5.55 -7.37 -22.57
N ARG A 431 -5.91 -8.16 -23.59
CA ARG A 431 -7.25 -8.77 -23.68
C ARG A 431 -7.51 -9.68 -22.48
N ASN A 432 -6.58 -10.58 -22.17
CA ASN A 432 -6.68 -11.47 -21.02
C ASN A 432 -6.79 -10.67 -19.72
N PHE A 433 -6.01 -9.61 -19.54
CA PHE A 433 -6.08 -8.73 -18.38
C PHE A 433 -7.47 -8.12 -18.18
N LEU A 434 -8.08 -7.60 -19.26
CA LEU A 434 -9.41 -6.99 -19.22
C LEU A 434 -10.52 -8.03 -18.96
N ASP A 435 -10.37 -9.24 -19.50
CA ASP A 435 -11.30 -10.34 -19.27
C ASP A 435 -11.18 -10.85 -17.82
N ASN A 436 -9.94 -11.03 -17.34
CA ASN A 436 -9.63 -11.52 -16.00
C ASN A 436 -10.02 -10.55 -14.88
N ALA A 437 -10.19 -9.25 -15.17
CA ALA A 437 -10.73 -8.28 -14.23
C ALA A 437 -12.16 -8.63 -13.74
N LYS A 438 -12.85 -9.54 -14.47
CA LYS A 438 -14.22 -9.99 -14.22
C LYS A 438 -14.33 -11.46 -13.81
N VAL A 439 -13.21 -12.11 -13.47
CA VAL A 439 -13.20 -13.50 -12.99
C VAL A 439 -12.67 -13.58 -11.56
N LEU A 440 -12.83 -14.75 -10.93
CA LEU A 440 -12.24 -15.01 -9.62
C LEU A 440 -10.72 -15.05 -9.72
N THR A 441 -10.05 -14.13 -9.03
CA THR A 441 -8.59 -14.04 -8.94
C THR A 441 -8.16 -14.08 -7.48
N SER A 442 -6.94 -14.52 -7.24
CA SER A 442 -6.37 -14.67 -5.90
C SER A 442 -5.05 -13.92 -5.78
N THR A 443 -4.60 -13.75 -4.54
CA THR A 443 -3.26 -13.22 -4.22
C THR A 443 -2.14 -14.02 -4.91
N TYR A 444 -2.30 -15.33 -5.14
CA TYR A 444 -1.32 -16.14 -5.87
C TYR A 444 -1.24 -15.82 -7.36
N ASP A 445 -2.35 -15.41 -7.99
CA ASP A 445 -2.33 -14.98 -9.39
C ASP A 445 -1.52 -13.68 -9.55
N MET A 446 -1.53 -12.81 -8.54
CA MET A 446 -0.68 -11.62 -8.51
C MET A 446 0.80 -11.96 -8.41
N TYR A 447 1.19 -12.95 -7.59
CA TYR A 447 2.57 -13.45 -7.58
C TYR A 447 3.01 -13.99 -8.95
N MET A 448 2.14 -14.77 -9.61
CA MET A 448 2.41 -15.26 -10.96
C MET A 448 2.50 -14.10 -11.97
N THR A 449 1.71 -13.05 -11.79
CA THR A 449 1.73 -11.84 -12.62
C THR A 449 3.06 -11.10 -12.51
N LEU A 450 3.59 -10.93 -11.28
CA LEU A 450 4.88 -10.26 -11.07
C LEU A 450 6.03 -11.01 -11.73
N GLN A 451 5.98 -12.34 -11.75
CA GLN A 451 6.95 -13.17 -12.48
C GLN A 451 6.80 -13.05 -13.99
N ASP A 452 5.56 -13.03 -14.49
CA ASP A 452 5.27 -12.93 -15.92
C ASP A 452 5.73 -11.58 -16.50
N LEU A 453 5.66 -10.50 -15.72
CA LEU A 453 6.24 -9.21 -16.10
C LEU A 453 7.77 -9.28 -16.32
N LEU A 454 8.51 -10.11 -15.59
CA LEU A 454 9.94 -10.34 -15.84
C LEU A 454 10.18 -11.07 -17.17
N VAL A 455 9.31 -12.03 -17.52
CA VAL A 455 9.35 -12.72 -18.82
C VAL A 455 9.02 -11.77 -19.96
N LEU A 456 7.94 -10.98 -19.81
CA LEU A 456 7.53 -9.97 -20.78
C LEU A 456 8.58 -8.85 -20.92
N SER A 457 9.39 -8.61 -19.90
CA SER A 457 10.56 -7.72 -19.97
C SER A 457 11.68 -8.25 -20.88
N GLY A 458 11.57 -9.48 -21.40
CA GLY A 458 12.55 -10.07 -22.30
C GLY A 458 13.82 -10.56 -21.60
N THR A 459 13.78 -10.66 -20.27
CA THR A 459 14.85 -11.26 -19.45
C THR A 459 14.93 -12.78 -19.67
N ASP A 460 15.97 -13.43 -19.16
CA ASP A 460 16.07 -14.90 -19.14
C ASP A 460 15.42 -15.53 -17.89
N TYR A 461 14.47 -14.81 -17.29
CA TYR A 461 13.74 -15.28 -16.12
C TYR A 461 12.89 -16.52 -16.42
N LYS A 462 12.94 -17.51 -15.51
CA LYS A 462 12.11 -18.71 -15.57
C LYS A 462 11.04 -18.63 -14.50
N VAL A 463 9.77 -18.65 -14.92
CA VAL A 463 8.63 -18.65 -14.02
C VAL A 463 8.67 -19.88 -13.12
N LYS A 464 8.56 -19.63 -11.81
CA LYS A 464 8.41 -20.64 -10.76
C LYS A 464 6.92 -20.77 -10.45
N SER A 465 6.37 -21.97 -10.45
CA SER A 465 4.98 -22.18 -10.01
C SER A 465 4.80 -21.70 -8.57
N SER A 466 3.64 -21.11 -8.26
CA SER A 466 3.25 -20.84 -6.87
C SER A 466 3.21 -22.15 -6.10
N ARG A 467 3.93 -22.20 -4.97
CA ARG A 467 4.04 -23.41 -4.14
C ARG A 467 2.70 -23.74 -3.47
N ALA A 468 1.92 -22.73 -3.14
CA ALA A 468 0.60 -22.89 -2.54
C ALA A 468 -0.51 -23.05 -3.58
N CYS A 469 -0.30 -22.60 -4.82
CA CYS A 469 -1.26 -22.75 -5.91
C CYS A 469 -0.58 -23.05 -7.26
N PRO A 470 -0.18 -24.31 -7.52
CA PRO A 470 0.52 -24.66 -8.77
C PRO A 470 -0.29 -24.41 -10.05
N LYS A 471 -1.62 -24.34 -9.94
CA LYS A 471 -2.55 -24.04 -11.04
C LYS A 471 -2.79 -22.55 -11.28
N CYS A 472 -2.39 -21.68 -10.33
CA CYS A 472 -2.59 -20.24 -10.46
C CYS A 472 -1.78 -19.67 -11.62
N LYS A 473 -2.28 -18.59 -12.22
CA LYS A 473 -1.75 -18.04 -13.46
C LYS A 473 -1.60 -16.53 -13.35
N SER A 474 -0.70 -15.98 -14.17
CA SER A 474 -0.65 -14.54 -14.40
C SER A 474 -2.00 -14.02 -14.89
N ILE A 475 -2.39 -12.82 -14.47
CA ILE A 475 -3.58 -12.13 -14.99
C ILE A 475 -3.42 -11.72 -16.46
N PHE A 476 -2.23 -11.84 -17.04
CA PHE A 476 -1.99 -11.68 -18.47
C PHE A 476 -2.21 -12.98 -19.28
N ALA A 477 -2.36 -14.12 -18.61
CA ALA A 477 -2.75 -15.38 -19.21
C ALA A 477 -4.26 -15.61 -19.06
N LYS A 478 -4.87 -16.39 -19.97
CA LYS A 478 -6.30 -16.72 -19.86
C LYS A 478 -6.59 -17.52 -18.58
N ILE A 479 -7.35 -16.92 -17.66
CA ILE A 479 -7.90 -17.58 -16.48
C ILE A 479 -9.29 -18.14 -16.86
N PRO A 480 -9.63 -19.39 -16.53
CA PRO A 480 -10.95 -19.93 -16.81
C PRO A 480 -12.07 -19.13 -16.13
N ASN A 481 -13.18 -18.90 -16.83
CA ASN A 481 -14.36 -18.26 -16.23
C ASN A 481 -14.97 -19.16 -15.14
N GLU A 482 -15.10 -20.45 -15.42
CA GLU A 482 -15.62 -21.47 -14.48
C GLU A 482 -14.54 -21.91 -13.47
N ARG A 483 -14.02 -20.95 -12.70
CA ARG A 483 -12.96 -21.18 -11.71
C ARG A 483 -13.55 -21.25 -10.30
N SER A 484 -13.26 -22.33 -9.59
CA SER A 484 -13.60 -22.48 -8.17
C SER A 484 -12.57 -21.81 -7.26
N CYS A 485 -12.90 -21.58 -5.99
CA CYS A 485 -11.92 -21.16 -4.98
C CYS A 485 -10.73 -22.12 -4.86
N SER A 486 -10.96 -23.43 -4.98
CA SER A 486 -9.91 -24.44 -4.96
C SER A 486 -8.91 -24.26 -6.12
N ASP A 487 -9.40 -23.98 -7.33
CA ASP A 487 -8.55 -23.69 -8.49
C ASP A 487 -7.82 -22.34 -8.37
N ALA A 488 -8.30 -21.46 -7.49
CA ALA A 488 -7.67 -20.20 -7.12
C ALA A 488 -6.76 -20.31 -5.87
N GLY A 489 -6.59 -21.50 -5.30
CA GLY A 489 -5.80 -21.70 -4.09
C GLY A 489 -6.39 -21.04 -2.84
N ILE A 490 -7.68 -20.68 -2.87
CA ILE A 490 -8.41 -20.06 -1.76
C ILE A 490 -9.05 -21.18 -0.94
N SER A 491 -8.74 -21.25 0.35
CA SER A 491 -9.35 -22.26 1.23
C SER A 491 -10.83 -21.95 1.49
N ASN A 492 -11.62 -22.98 1.85
CA ASN A 492 -13.06 -22.81 2.11
C ASN A 492 -13.36 -21.72 3.15
N LYS A 493 -12.48 -21.51 4.14
CA LYS A 493 -12.62 -20.46 5.16
C LYS A 493 -12.62 -19.04 4.57
N TRP A 494 -11.84 -18.84 3.50
CA TRP A 494 -11.60 -17.53 2.88
C TRP A 494 -12.31 -17.35 1.55
N CYS A 495 -12.94 -18.40 1.02
CA CYS A 495 -13.65 -18.41 -0.25
C CYS A 495 -14.92 -17.56 -0.19
N THR A 496 -15.10 -16.59 -1.09
CA THR A 496 -16.33 -15.78 -1.14
C THR A 496 -17.41 -16.30 -2.09
N CYS A 497 -17.16 -17.41 -2.77
CA CYS A 497 -18.08 -17.98 -3.72
C CYS A 497 -19.23 -18.73 -3.03
N ASN A 498 -20.44 -18.59 -3.59
CA ASN A 498 -21.62 -19.39 -3.23
C ASN A 498 -22.02 -19.29 -1.76
N LEU A 499 -21.83 -18.13 -1.13
CA LEU A 499 -22.38 -17.89 0.19
C LEU A 499 -23.91 -17.87 0.09
N ASP A 500 -24.56 -18.69 0.89
CA ASP A 500 -26.00 -18.67 1.04
C ASP A 500 -26.42 -17.38 1.81
N LEU A 501 -27.01 -16.43 1.08
CA LEU A 501 -27.44 -15.14 1.63
C LEU A 501 -28.78 -15.26 2.40
N ASP A 502 -29.47 -16.40 2.33
CA ASP A 502 -30.75 -16.60 3.03
C ASP A 502 -30.58 -16.98 4.52
N MET A 503 -29.35 -17.07 5.04
CA MET A 503 -29.10 -17.33 6.47
C MET A 503 -29.31 -16.11 7.40
N ASP A 504 -29.65 -14.94 6.85
CA ASP A 504 -29.90 -13.68 7.59
C ASP A 504 -31.40 -13.33 7.70
N LYS A 505 -32.30 -14.31 7.57
CA LYS A 505 -33.75 -14.16 7.85
C LYS A 505 -34.15 -14.58 9.24
#